data_AF-A0A2V5QBF2-F1
#
_entry.id   AF-A0A2V5QBF2-F1
#
_cell.length_a   1.000
_cell.length_b   1.000
_cell.length_c   1.000
_cell.angle_alpha   90.00
_cell.angle_beta   90.00
_cell.angle_gamma   90.00
#
_symmetry.space_group_name_H-M   'P 1'
#
loop_
_entity.id
_entity.type
_entity.pdbx_description
1 polymer ?
#
loop_
_entity_poly.entity_id
_entity_poly.type
_entity_poly.pdbx_seq_one_letter_code
_entity_poly.pdbx_strand_id
1 'polypeptide(L)'
;MIPFDEAHRAVHYPPDRRFRIWIRPLGLAILAVIVLLPVILAWIQAAMFGLPDIPPSSVFAEATASGPHGFPGWVRWSHFFNMLFLFMLMRSGFSILMEHPRLYLNDHCTPGTEWLRLTPIKVPKDKLWTAKEDARYISPIVGTPGYRHTVGLARSWHFLTVYGFVLTGVFFVCACLTSGHWHRLVPASL
;
A
#
# COMPACT_ATOMS: atom_id res chain seq x y z
N MET A 1 -28.37 1.58 24.97
CA MET A 1 -27.65 2.23 23.85
C MET A 1 -27.65 3.71 24.11
N ILE A 2 -26.50 4.39 24.03
CA ILE A 2 -26.44 5.86 24.17
C ILE A 2 -27.00 6.46 22.87
N PRO A 3 -28.05 7.30 22.93
CA PRO A 3 -28.61 7.91 21.73
C PRO A 3 -27.61 8.91 21.15
N PHE A 4 -27.35 8.81 19.84
CA PHE A 4 -26.54 9.81 19.14
C PHE A 4 -27.36 11.08 18.91
N ASP A 5 -26.77 12.23 19.18
CA ASP A 5 -27.26 13.49 18.62
C ASP A 5 -27.09 13.51 17.09
N GLU A 6 -27.66 14.53 16.44
CA GLU A 6 -27.64 14.64 14.99
C GLU A 6 -26.20 14.76 14.43
N ALA A 7 -25.32 15.46 15.14
CA ALA A 7 -23.93 15.64 14.74
C ALA A 7 -23.14 14.33 14.78
N HIS A 8 -23.25 13.56 15.87
CA HIS A 8 -22.66 12.24 16.01
C HIS A 8 -23.23 11.28 14.95
N ARG A 9 -24.54 11.31 14.70
CA ARG A 9 -25.15 10.49 13.67
C ARG A 9 -24.62 10.83 12.28
N ALA A 10 -24.39 12.11 11.97
CA ALA A 10 -23.82 12.53 10.68
C ALA A 10 -22.37 12.06 10.48
N VAL A 11 -21.60 11.89 11.55
CA VAL A 11 -20.23 11.32 11.50
C VAL A 11 -20.25 9.83 11.22
N HIS A 12 -21.13 9.07 11.89
CA HIS A 12 -21.23 7.61 11.74
C HIS A 12 -21.99 7.19 10.46
N TYR A 13 -23.02 7.95 10.09
CA TYR A 13 -23.91 7.68 8.98
C TYR A 13 -24.07 8.92 8.09
N PRO A 14 -23.00 9.35 7.40
CA PRO A 14 -23.07 10.52 6.54
C PRO A 14 -24.00 10.24 5.35
N PRO A 15 -24.78 11.26 4.91
CA PRO A 15 -25.69 11.14 3.77
C PRO A 15 -24.93 10.93 2.45
N ASP A 16 -23.73 11.49 2.32
CA ASP A 16 -22.87 11.29 1.14
C ASP A 16 -21.78 10.24 1.42
N ARG A 17 -21.88 9.10 0.73
CA ARG A 17 -20.90 7.99 0.76
C ARG A 17 -20.25 7.75 -0.59
N ARG A 18 -20.41 8.69 -1.54
CA ARG A 18 -19.91 8.50 -2.90
C ARG A 18 -18.38 8.51 -2.89
N PHE A 19 -17.81 7.49 -3.52
CA PHE A 19 -16.38 7.36 -3.76
C PHE A 19 -16.12 7.40 -5.26
N ARG A 20 -15.21 8.28 -5.69
CA ARG A 20 -14.81 8.40 -7.09
C ARG A 20 -13.32 8.60 -7.16
N ILE A 21 -12.66 7.73 -7.92
CA ILE A 21 -11.24 7.85 -8.24
C ILE A 21 -11.11 8.61 -9.56
N TRP A 22 -10.28 9.63 -9.55
CA TRP A 22 -9.84 10.35 -10.73
C TRP A 22 -8.32 10.48 -10.71
N ILE A 23 -7.69 10.09 -11.80
CA ILE A 23 -6.24 10.12 -11.99
C ILE A 23 -5.96 11.05 -13.17
N ARG A 24 -4.93 11.89 -13.07
CA ARG A 24 -4.47 12.70 -14.20
C ARG A 24 -4.06 11.78 -15.37
N PRO A 25 -4.53 12.02 -16.62
CA PRO A 25 -4.19 11.18 -17.76
C PRO A 25 -2.69 11.02 -17.99
N LEU A 26 -1.90 12.09 -17.75
CA LEU A 26 -0.46 12.04 -17.85
C LEU A 26 0.17 11.04 -16.86
N GLY A 27 -0.30 11.04 -15.60
CA GLY A 27 0.18 10.08 -14.60
C GLY A 27 -0.17 8.64 -14.98
N LEU A 28 -1.37 8.44 -15.55
CA LEU A 28 -1.80 7.13 -16.03
C LEU A 28 -0.98 6.67 -17.25
N ALA A 29 -0.64 7.57 -18.17
CA ALA A 29 0.23 7.28 -19.30
C ALA A 29 1.65 6.90 -18.84
N ILE A 30 2.24 7.63 -17.89
CA ILE A 30 3.55 7.30 -17.31
C ILE A 30 3.51 5.92 -16.65
N LEU A 31 2.48 5.63 -15.86
CA LEU A 31 2.31 4.31 -15.23
C LEU A 31 2.19 3.19 -16.27
N ALA A 32 1.41 3.43 -17.33
CA ALA A 32 1.28 2.48 -18.44
C ALA A 32 2.63 2.23 -19.12
N VAL A 33 3.44 3.26 -19.36
CA VAL A 33 4.80 3.09 -19.92
C VAL A 33 5.69 2.28 -18.98
N ILE A 34 5.71 2.59 -17.68
CA ILE A 34 6.54 1.86 -16.70
C ILE A 34 6.20 0.35 -16.67
N VAL A 35 4.92 0.00 -16.83
CA VAL A 35 4.47 -1.41 -16.81
C VAL A 35 4.64 -2.08 -18.17
N LEU A 36 4.24 -1.41 -19.26
CA LEU A 36 4.22 -2.01 -20.59
C LEU A 36 5.61 -2.06 -21.23
N LEU A 37 6.49 -1.10 -20.94
CA LEU A 37 7.83 -1.06 -21.55
C LEU A 37 8.64 -2.33 -21.23
N PRO A 38 8.80 -2.79 -19.98
CA PRO A 38 9.50 -4.04 -19.69
C PRO A 38 8.87 -5.26 -20.36
N VAL A 39 7.53 -5.30 -20.42
CA VAL A 39 6.80 -6.40 -21.07
C VAL A 39 7.09 -6.41 -22.57
N ILE A 40 6.97 -5.26 -23.24
CA ILE A 40 7.26 -5.12 -24.67
C ILE A 40 8.72 -5.50 -24.96
N LEU A 41 9.66 -5.00 -24.15
CA LEU A 41 11.08 -5.35 -24.28
C LEU A 41 11.31 -6.86 -24.13
N ALA A 42 10.67 -7.51 -23.16
CA ALA A 42 10.79 -8.96 -22.96
C ALA A 42 10.24 -9.75 -24.17
N TRP A 43 9.12 -9.34 -24.75
CA TRP A 43 8.56 -9.98 -25.95
C TRP A 43 9.40 -9.73 -27.20
N ILE A 44 9.97 -8.54 -27.36
CA ILE A 44 10.92 -8.24 -28.44
C ILE A 44 12.17 -9.10 -28.30
N GLN A 45 12.71 -9.23 -27.09
CA GLN A 45 13.84 -10.12 -26.81
C GLN A 45 13.51 -11.57 -27.18
N ALA A 46 12.36 -12.08 -26.75
CA ALA A 46 11.92 -13.44 -27.06
C ALA A 46 11.72 -13.66 -28.57
N ALA A 47 11.21 -12.67 -29.30
CA ALA A 47 11.02 -12.76 -30.75
C ALA A 47 12.34 -12.73 -31.54
N MET A 48 13.32 -11.94 -31.09
CA MET A 48 14.62 -11.81 -31.79
C MET A 48 15.62 -12.89 -31.42
N PHE A 49 15.64 -13.34 -30.16
CA PHE A 49 16.66 -14.23 -29.61
C PHE A 49 16.13 -15.58 -29.12
N GLY A 50 14.81 -15.80 -29.19
CA GLY A 50 14.17 -16.98 -28.62
C GLY A 50 14.02 -16.91 -27.10
N LEU A 51 13.45 -17.96 -26.51
CA LEU A 51 13.43 -18.13 -25.06
C LEU A 51 14.82 -18.60 -24.59
N PRO A 52 15.32 -18.13 -23.43
CA PRO A 52 16.55 -18.67 -22.87
C PRO A 52 16.38 -20.17 -22.60
N ASP A 53 17.38 -20.98 -22.97
CA ASP A 53 17.42 -22.37 -22.56
C ASP A 53 17.56 -22.45 -21.03
N ILE A 54 16.54 -22.98 -20.37
CA ILE A 54 16.55 -23.23 -18.94
C ILE A 54 17.03 -24.66 -18.75
N PRO A 55 18.30 -24.91 -18.34
CA PRO A 55 18.74 -26.26 -18.09
C PRO A 55 17.87 -26.88 -16.99
N PRO A 56 17.54 -28.18 -17.07
CA PRO A 56 16.83 -28.86 -16.01
C PRO A 56 17.62 -28.71 -14.71
N SER A 57 17.06 -27.93 -13.79
CA SER A 57 17.65 -27.65 -12.49
C SER A 57 17.71 -28.93 -11.64
N SER A 58 18.92 -29.43 -11.40
CA SER A 58 19.19 -30.58 -10.51
C SER A 58 18.61 -30.41 -9.11
N VAL A 59 18.44 -29.16 -8.67
CA VAL A 59 17.86 -28.76 -7.38
C VAL A 59 16.43 -29.27 -7.18
N PHE A 60 15.61 -29.38 -8.23
CA PHE A 60 14.24 -29.90 -8.10
C PHE A 60 14.19 -31.43 -8.10
N ALA A 61 15.20 -32.09 -8.67
CA ALA A 61 15.32 -33.55 -8.65
C ALA A 61 15.85 -34.07 -7.29
N GLU A 62 16.68 -33.28 -6.59
CA GLU A 62 17.19 -33.60 -5.25
C GLU A 62 16.31 -33.10 -4.10
N ALA A 63 15.36 -32.19 -4.35
CA ALA A 63 14.46 -31.63 -3.31
C ALA A 63 13.51 -32.67 -2.68
N THR A 64 13.47 -33.90 -3.19
CA THR A 64 12.81 -35.07 -2.59
C THR A 64 13.64 -35.75 -1.49
N ALA A 65 14.89 -35.35 -1.24
CA ALA A 65 15.78 -36.03 -0.29
C ALA A 65 16.02 -35.23 1.02
N SER A 66 15.32 -35.65 2.07
CA SER A 66 15.82 -35.71 3.46
C SER A 66 16.42 -34.45 4.12
N GLY A 67 15.67 -33.35 4.23
CA GLY A 67 16.01 -32.19 5.07
C GLY A 67 14.81 -31.63 5.83
N PRO A 68 14.99 -30.80 6.88
CA PRO A 68 13.86 -30.16 7.57
C PRO A 68 13.03 -29.33 6.58
N HIS A 69 11.81 -29.79 6.30
CA HIS A 69 10.93 -29.14 5.34
C HIS A 69 10.34 -27.85 5.93
N GLY A 70 10.43 -26.75 5.18
CA GLY A 70 9.79 -25.46 5.49
C GLY A 70 10.76 -24.30 5.80
N PHE A 71 10.21 -23.12 6.01
CA PHE A 71 10.99 -21.91 6.33
C PHE A 71 11.48 -21.90 7.79
N PRO A 72 12.63 -21.30 8.12
CA PRO A 72 13.06 -21.11 9.51
C PRO A 72 12.03 -20.35 10.35
N GLY A 73 11.99 -20.62 11.66
CA GLY A 73 11.03 -19.97 12.57
C GLY A 73 11.09 -18.44 12.54
N TRP A 74 12.30 -17.86 12.50
CA TRP A 74 12.48 -16.41 12.42
C TRP A 74 11.89 -15.80 11.13
N VAL A 75 11.94 -16.52 10.00
CA VAL A 75 11.30 -16.10 8.74
C VAL A 75 9.79 -16.10 8.90
N ARG A 76 9.21 -17.17 9.47
CA ARG A 76 7.75 -17.29 9.67
C ARG A 76 7.21 -16.17 10.57
N TRP A 77 7.89 -15.91 11.69
CA TRP A 77 7.51 -14.82 12.61
C TRP A 77 7.69 -13.45 11.98
N SER A 78 8.82 -13.19 11.31
CA SER A 78 9.02 -11.91 10.59
C SER A 78 7.95 -11.69 9.54
N HIS A 79 7.58 -12.74 8.80
CA HIS A 79 6.52 -12.67 7.80
C HIS A 79 5.15 -12.37 8.43
N PHE A 80 4.79 -13.04 9.52
CA PHE A 80 3.54 -12.80 10.24
C PHE A 80 3.45 -11.36 10.76
N PHE A 81 4.50 -10.88 11.44
CA PHE A 81 4.55 -9.51 11.94
C PHE A 81 4.54 -8.47 10.81
N ASN A 82 5.26 -8.74 9.71
CA ASN A 82 5.21 -7.91 8.52
C ASN A 82 3.78 -7.79 7.97
N MET A 83 3.05 -8.90 7.85
CA MET A 83 1.65 -8.88 7.42
C MET A 83 0.76 -8.10 8.41
N LEU A 84 0.92 -8.33 9.72
CA LEU A 84 0.17 -7.62 10.76
C LEU A 84 0.39 -6.11 10.69
N PHE A 85 1.65 -5.67 10.60
CA PHE A 85 1.99 -4.26 10.56
C PHE A 85 1.59 -3.61 9.24
N LEU A 86 1.79 -4.28 8.09
CA LEU A 86 1.30 -3.78 6.80
C LEU A 86 -0.22 -3.63 6.79
N PHE A 87 -0.96 -4.58 7.36
CA PHE A 87 -2.41 -4.49 7.47
C PHE A 87 -2.83 -3.25 8.28
N MET A 88 -2.22 -3.02 9.44
CA MET A 88 -2.48 -1.83 10.26
C MET A 88 -2.06 -0.52 9.57
N LEU A 89 -0.91 -0.50 8.89
CA LEU A 89 -0.42 0.66 8.12
C LEU A 89 -1.35 1.01 6.96
N MET A 90 -1.83 0.01 6.22
CA MET A 90 -2.78 0.24 5.13
C MET A 90 -4.09 0.83 5.65
N ARG A 91 -4.67 0.25 6.71
CA ARG A 91 -5.94 0.73 7.27
C ARG A 91 -5.84 2.15 7.83
N SER A 92 -4.78 2.44 8.57
CA SER A 92 -4.52 3.79 9.10
C SER A 92 -4.17 4.78 7.99
N GLY A 93 -3.37 4.37 7.01
CA GLY A 93 -3.04 5.17 5.83
C GLY A 93 -4.27 5.54 5.01
N PHE A 94 -5.19 4.59 4.79
CA PHE A 94 -6.46 4.88 4.10
C PHE A 94 -7.35 5.84 4.90
N SER A 95 -7.41 5.72 6.23
CA SER A 95 -8.12 6.69 7.06
C SER A 95 -7.53 8.11 6.94
N ILE A 96 -6.19 8.24 6.95
CA ILE A 96 -5.51 9.52 6.76
C ILE A 96 -5.79 10.08 5.36
N LEU A 97 -5.70 9.23 4.34
CA LEU A 97 -5.98 9.58 2.96
C LEU A 97 -7.42 10.05 2.74
N MET A 98 -8.39 9.46 3.45
CA MET A 98 -9.79 9.89 3.35
C MET A 98 -10.10 11.17 4.13
N GLU A 99 -9.25 11.60 5.07
CA GLU A 99 -9.37 12.94 5.65
C GLU A 99 -8.98 14.03 4.64
N HIS A 100 -8.03 13.74 3.75
CA HIS A 100 -7.62 14.64 2.67
C HIS A 100 -7.50 13.87 1.33
N PRO A 101 -8.62 13.60 0.62
CA PRO A 101 -8.70 12.67 -0.51
C PRO A 101 -8.15 13.25 -1.83
N ARG A 102 -7.11 14.07 -1.75
CA ARG A 102 -6.46 14.76 -2.87
C ARG A 102 -4.96 14.69 -2.68
N LEU A 103 -4.27 14.18 -3.68
CA LEU A 103 -2.81 14.11 -3.71
C LEU A 103 -2.26 15.05 -4.76
N TYR A 104 -1.23 15.79 -4.37
CA TYR A 104 -0.56 16.80 -5.19
C TYR A 104 0.93 16.44 -5.33
N LEU A 105 1.56 16.96 -6.39
CA LEU A 105 3.00 16.89 -6.60
C LEU A 105 3.63 18.30 -6.60
N ASN A 106 2.85 19.32 -6.24
CA ASN A 106 3.26 20.72 -6.20
C ASN A 106 3.05 21.29 -4.80
N ASP A 107 3.91 22.23 -4.39
CA ASP A 107 3.83 22.82 -3.05
C ASP A 107 2.58 23.70 -2.89
N HIS A 108 2.13 24.33 -3.97
CA HIS A 108 0.97 25.23 -3.95
C HIS A 108 -0.36 24.51 -3.73
N CYS A 109 -0.43 23.18 -3.94
CA CYS A 109 -1.61 22.33 -3.70
C CYS A 109 -2.95 22.92 -4.19
N THR A 110 -2.95 23.59 -5.35
CA THR A 110 -4.13 24.33 -5.81
C THR A 110 -5.22 23.38 -6.33
N PRO A 111 -6.51 23.63 -6.03
CA PRO A 111 -7.59 22.78 -6.53
C PRO A 111 -7.59 22.64 -8.05
N GLY A 112 -7.66 21.42 -8.55
CA GLY A 112 -7.54 21.10 -9.98
C GLY A 112 -6.14 20.66 -10.42
N THR A 113 -5.12 20.84 -9.58
CA THR A 113 -3.74 20.38 -9.86
C THR A 113 -3.40 19.03 -9.24
N GLU A 114 -4.37 18.38 -8.58
CA GLU A 114 -4.20 17.04 -8.03
C GLU A 114 -3.75 16.07 -9.11
N TRP A 115 -2.86 15.13 -8.80
CA TRP A 115 -2.56 13.99 -9.68
C TRP A 115 -3.49 12.80 -9.42
N LEU A 116 -3.98 12.68 -8.18
CA LEU A 116 -5.00 11.72 -7.75
C LEU A 116 -6.06 12.41 -6.90
N ARG A 117 -7.33 12.16 -7.22
CA ARG A 117 -8.49 12.65 -6.46
C ARG A 117 -9.42 11.48 -6.15
N LEU A 118 -9.72 11.26 -4.89
CA LEU A 118 -10.55 10.16 -4.38
C LEU A 118 -11.93 10.64 -3.93
N THR A 119 -12.33 11.84 -4.36
CA THR A 119 -13.63 12.43 -4.07
C THR A 119 -14.31 12.92 -5.36
N PRO A 120 -15.65 12.74 -5.48
CA PRO A 120 -16.39 13.30 -6.61
C PRO A 120 -16.58 14.81 -6.51
N ILE A 121 -16.35 15.42 -5.33
CA ILE A 121 -16.65 16.83 -5.08
C ILE A 121 -15.58 17.71 -5.72
N LYS A 122 -16.02 18.71 -6.50
CA LYS A 122 -15.17 19.80 -6.97
C LYS A 122 -15.18 20.90 -5.90
N VAL A 123 -14.01 21.41 -5.54
CA VAL A 123 -13.88 22.48 -4.54
C VAL A 123 -14.63 23.72 -5.05
N PRO A 124 -15.65 24.21 -4.32
CA PRO A 124 -16.36 25.43 -4.67
C PRO A 124 -15.41 26.63 -4.63
N LYS A 125 -15.61 27.61 -5.53
CA LYS A 125 -14.77 28.84 -5.61
C LYS A 125 -15.42 30.05 -4.95
N ASP A 126 -16.71 29.92 -4.63
CA ASP A 126 -17.63 30.95 -4.15
C ASP A 126 -17.77 30.98 -2.61
N LYS A 127 -17.20 30.00 -1.92
CA LYS A 127 -17.18 29.93 -0.45
C LYS A 127 -15.84 29.44 0.08
N LEU A 128 -15.58 29.74 1.35
CA LEU A 128 -14.46 29.14 2.08
C LEU A 128 -14.65 27.62 2.10
N TRP A 129 -13.59 26.88 1.75
CA TRP A 129 -13.56 25.42 1.77
C TRP A 129 -12.41 24.93 2.63
N THR A 130 -12.74 24.21 3.69
CA THR A 130 -11.75 23.69 4.65
C THR A 130 -11.40 22.22 4.37
N ALA A 131 -10.23 21.78 4.83
CA ALA A 131 -9.83 20.37 4.72
C ALA A 131 -10.85 19.41 5.34
N LYS A 132 -11.52 19.83 6.42
CA LYS A 132 -12.58 19.04 7.08
C LYS A 132 -13.81 18.86 6.18
N GLU A 133 -14.17 19.85 5.37
CA GLU A 133 -15.26 19.68 4.40
C GLU A 133 -14.91 18.68 3.28
N ASP A 134 -13.62 18.53 2.99
CA ASP A 134 -13.12 17.59 1.98
C ASP A 134 -13.03 16.14 2.48
N ALA A 135 -12.97 15.93 3.79
CA ALA A 135 -12.92 14.59 4.40
C ALA A 135 -14.10 13.70 3.94
N ARG A 136 -13.82 12.44 3.68
CA ARG A 136 -14.80 11.45 3.21
C ARG A 136 -14.94 10.30 4.18
N TYR A 137 -16.10 9.67 4.12
CA TYR A 137 -16.37 8.46 4.87
C TYR A 137 -15.53 7.31 4.36
N ILE A 138 -14.94 6.56 5.28
CA ILE A 138 -14.36 5.24 5.02
C ILE A 138 -15.02 4.23 5.96
N SER A 139 -15.31 3.05 5.44
CA SER A 139 -15.83 1.96 6.27
C SER A 139 -14.79 1.54 7.31
N PRO A 140 -15.17 1.32 8.58
CA PRO A 140 -14.28 0.79 9.61
C PRO A 140 -13.67 -0.57 9.28
N ILE A 141 -14.20 -1.29 8.29
CA ILE A 141 -13.61 -2.56 7.79
C ILE A 141 -12.32 -2.26 7.01
N VAL A 142 -12.33 -1.20 6.19
CA VAL A 142 -11.21 -0.81 5.32
C VAL A 142 -10.27 0.17 6.03
N GLY A 143 -10.80 1.07 6.83
CA GLY A 143 -10.05 2.04 7.62
C GLY A 143 -9.82 1.60 9.07
N THR A 144 -9.33 2.53 9.87
CA THR A 144 -9.32 2.43 11.34
C THR A 144 -10.70 2.64 11.93
N PRO A 145 -10.98 2.08 13.13
CA PRO A 145 -12.12 2.50 13.92
C PRO A 145 -12.02 4.01 14.18
N GLY A 146 -13.10 4.77 13.97
CA GLY A 146 -13.10 6.22 14.16
C GLY A 146 -13.93 7.01 13.15
N TYR A 147 -14.31 6.43 12.00
CA TYR A 147 -15.14 7.10 11.00
C TYR A 147 -14.56 8.47 10.56
N ARG A 148 -15.42 9.40 10.11
CA ARG A 148 -14.99 10.73 9.64
C ARG A 148 -14.44 11.57 10.81
N HIS A 149 -13.46 12.44 10.52
CA HIS A 149 -12.90 13.42 11.47
C HIS A 149 -12.04 12.87 12.62
N THR A 150 -11.63 11.61 12.57
CA THR A 150 -10.75 10.99 13.58
C THR A 150 -9.31 10.80 13.09
N VAL A 151 -8.81 11.76 12.29
CA VAL A 151 -7.43 11.76 11.77
C VAL A 151 -6.36 11.67 12.85
N GLY A 152 -6.62 12.18 14.06
CA GLY A 152 -5.71 12.03 15.21
C GLY A 152 -5.46 10.57 15.56
N LEU A 153 -6.54 9.78 15.68
CA LEU A 153 -6.46 8.35 15.98
C LEU A 153 -5.75 7.58 14.86
N ALA A 154 -6.09 7.87 13.60
CA ALA A 154 -5.46 7.24 12.45
C ALA A 154 -3.94 7.51 12.41
N ARG A 155 -3.51 8.75 12.66
CA ARG A 155 -2.08 9.11 12.73
C ARG A 155 -1.36 8.42 13.87
N SER A 156 -1.94 8.39 15.07
CA SER A 156 -1.32 7.70 16.22
C SER A 156 -1.10 6.21 15.94
N TRP A 157 -2.11 5.53 15.37
CA TRP A 157 -1.96 4.14 14.96
C TRP A 157 -0.91 3.97 13.86
N HIS A 158 -0.91 4.85 12.85
CA HIS A 158 0.05 4.79 11.77
C HIS A 158 1.49 4.88 12.29
N PHE A 159 1.81 5.91 13.08
CA PHE A 159 3.16 6.11 13.62
C PHE A 159 3.58 5.00 14.58
N LEU A 160 2.68 4.51 15.43
CA LEU A 160 2.96 3.38 16.31
C LEU A 160 3.34 2.13 15.50
N THR A 161 2.58 1.82 14.45
CA THR A 161 2.79 0.64 13.60
C THR A 161 4.05 0.76 12.74
N VAL A 162 4.44 1.97 12.30
CA VAL A 162 5.69 2.19 11.55
C VAL A 162 6.90 1.67 12.32
N TYR A 163 7.01 1.94 13.62
CA TYR A 163 8.13 1.45 14.42
C TYR A 163 8.19 -0.08 14.44
N GLY A 164 7.05 -0.76 14.65
CA GLY A 164 6.98 -2.22 14.61
C GLY A 164 7.37 -2.81 13.25
N PHE A 165 6.90 -2.19 12.17
CA PHE A 165 7.25 -2.57 10.80
C PHE A 165 8.76 -2.44 10.53
N VAL A 166 9.34 -1.28 10.87
CA VAL A 166 10.78 -1.03 10.68
C VAL A 166 11.63 -1.99 11.51
N LEU A 167 11.29 -2.21 12.77
CA LEU A 167 11.99 -3.16 13.64
C LEU A 167 11.93 -4.59 13.08
N THR A 168 10.77 -5.02 12.56
CA THR A 168 10.63 -6.33 11.91
C THR A 168 11.50 -6.44 10.68
N GLY A 169 11.56 -5.39 9.86
CA GLY A 169 12.42 -5.33 8.67
C GLY A 169 13.91 -5.40 9.02
N VAL A 170 14.35 -4.62 10.02
CA VAL A 170 15.74 -4.65 10.52
C VAL A 170 16.09 -6.03 11.06
N PHE A 171 15.23 -6.63 11.89
CA PHE A 171 15.42 -7.98 12.40
C PHE A 171 15.54 -9.00 11.25
N PHE A 172 14.64 -8.94 10.27
CA PHE A 172 14.64 -9.83 9.11
C PHE A 172 15.94 -9.72 8.30
N VAL A 173 16.39 -8.50 8.01
CA VAL A 173 17.64 -8.25 7.26
C VAL A 173 18.85 -8.78 8.04
N CYS A 174 18.96 -8.45 9.34
CA CYS A 174 20.04 -8.95 10.18
C CYS A 174 20.06 -10.48 10.26
N ALA A 175 18.90 -11.11 10.46
CA ALA A 175 18.79 -12.57 10.50
C ALA A 175 19.14 -13.22 9.15
N CYS A 176 18.72 -12.63 8.02
CA CYS A 176 19.10 -13.08 6.68
C CYS A 176 20.63 -13.09 6.49
N LEU A 177 21.31 -12.03 6.94
CA LEU A 177 22.76 -11.87 6.80
C LEU A 177 23.53 -12.83 7.72
N THR A 178 23.13 -12.95 9.00
CA THR A 178 23.84 -13.80 9.97
C THR A 178 23.61 -15.29 9.78
N SER A 179 22.45 -15.70 9.26
CA SER A 179 22.11 -17.11 9.02
C SER A 179 22.53 -17.64 7.65
N GLY A 180 23.15 -16.82 6.80
CA GLY A 180 23.54 -17.19 5.44
C GLY A 180 22.36 -17.40 4.47
N HIS A 181 21.12 -17.15 4.91
CA HIS A 181 19.93 -17.32 4.07
C HIS A 181 19.88 -16.35 2.88
N TRP A 182 20.62 -15.24 2.94
CA TRP A 182 20.73 -14.29 1.83
C TRP A 182 21.29 -14.93 0.54
N HIS A 183 22.11 -15.99 0.65
CA HIS A 183 22.62 -16.74 -0.51
C HIS A 183 21.50 -17.39 -1.35
N ARG A 184 20.29 -17.53 -0.81
CA ARG A 184 19.12 -18.03 -1.56
C ARG A 184 18.43 -16.94 -2.38
N LEU A 185 18.72 -15.67 -2.12
CA LEU A 185 18.07 -14.53 -2.78
C LEU A 185 18.87 -14.01 -3.97
N VAL A 186 20.18 -14.25 -3.98
CA VAL A 186 21.09 -13.80 -5.03
C VAL A 186 21.46 -15.00 -5.90
N PRO A 187 21.31 -14.91 -7.24
CA PRO A 187 21.80 -15.95 -8.14
C PRO A 187 23.31 -16.14 -7.95
N ALA A 188 23.73 -17.36 -7.61
CA ALA A 188 25.14 -17.69 -7.37
C ALA A 188 25.86 -18.25 -8.61
N SER A 189 25.19 -18.32 -9.76
CA SER A 189 25.76 -18.77 -11.04
C SER A 189 25.73 -17.66 -12.09
N LEU A 190 26.85 -17.49 -12.78
CA LEU A 190 26.93 -16.83 -14.09
C LEU A 190 26.25 -17.68 -15.16
#